data_AF-A0A538I6Y3-F1
#
_entry.id   AF-A0A538I6Y3-F1
#
_cell.length_a   1.000
_cell.length_b   1.000
_cell.length_c   1.000
_cell.angle_alpha   90.00
_cell.angle_beta   90.00
_cell.angle_gamma   90.00
#
_symmetry.space_group_name_H-M   'P 1'
#
loop_
_entity.id
_entity.type
_entity.pdbx_description
1 polymer ?
#
loop_
_entity_poly.entity_id
_entity_poly.type
_entity_poly.pdbx_seq_one_letter_code
_entity_poly.pdbx_strand_id
1 'polypeptide(L)' 'MKEVVTAAFAHRRKTLPNSLALVGLASREQAANALAAIGYAGETRAEALTPEAFAALTEALG' A
#
# COMPACT_ATOMS: atom_id res chain seq x y z
N MET A 1 -7.74 -7.42 -3.04
CA MET A 1 -7.88 -6.00 -3.46
C MET A 1 -8.71 -5.15 -2.50
N LYS A 2 -9.97 -5.49 -2.17
CA LYS A 2 -10.81 -4.69 -1.26
C LYS A 2 -10.15 -4.41 0.11
N GLU A 3 -9.51 -5.43 0.69
CA GLU A 3 -8.80 -5.32 1.95
C GLU A 3 -7.60 -4.36 1.88
N VAL A 4 -6.78 -4.47 0.81
CA VAL A 4 -5.65 -3.57 0.56
C VAL A 4 -6.10 -2.12 0.44
N VAL A 5 -7.15 -1.85 -0.34
CA VAL A 5 -7.69 -0.48 -0.49
C VAL A 5 -8.22 0.04 0.85
N THR A 6 -8.98 -0.79 1.59
CA THR A 6 -9.52 -0.39 2.89
C THR A 6 -8.41 -0.08 3.89
N ALA A 7 -7.38 -0.93 3.97
CA ALA A 7 -6.23 -0.74 4.85
C ALA A 7 -5.38 0.47 4.44
N ALA A 8 -5.21 0.73 3.14
CA ALA A 8 -4.45 1.87 2.64
C ALA A 8 -5.09 3.22 3.01
N PHE A 9 -6.43 3.28 3.08
CA PHE A 9 -7.18 4.48 3.45
C PHE A 9 -7.58 4.56 4.94
N ALA A 10 -7.30 3.52 5.75
CA ALA A 10 -7.63 3.49 7.18
C ALA A 10 -7.01 4.65 7.97
N HIS A 11 -5.84 5.15 7.54
CA HIS A 11 -5.14 6.25 8.19
C HIS A 11 -4.74 7.35 7.19
N ARG A 12 -5.69 8.24 6.86
CA ARG A 12 -5.59 9.30 5.82
C ARG A 12 -4.32 10.16 5.83
N ARG A 13 -3.60 10.31 6.95
CA ARG A 13 -2.36 11.13 7.05
C ARG A 13 -1.07 10.31 7.05
N LYS A 14 -1.14 9.00 6.84
CA LYS A 14 0.02 8.10 6.84
C LYS A 14 0.37 7.72 5.40
N THR A 15 1.64 7.38 5.20
CA THR A 15 2.08 6.72 3.97
C THR A 15 1.42 5.35 3.88
N LEU A 16 1.28 4.82 2.67
CA LEU A 16 0.62 3.54 2.43
C LEU A 16 1.26 2.41 3.26
N PRO A 17 2.60 2.24 3.31
CA PRO A 17 3.20 1.19 4.12
C PRO A 17 2.94 1.33 5.62
N ASN A 18 2.85 2.57 6.12
CA ASN A 18 2.48 2.80 7.52
C ASN A 18 1.01 2.45 7.78
N SER A 19 0.11 2.75 6.85
CA SER A 19 -1.30 2.41 7.01
C SER A 19 -1.51 0.89 7.01
N LEU A 20 -0.86 0.17 6.08
CA LEU A 20 -0.93 -1.29 6.01
C LEU A 20 -0.35 -1.96 7.28
N ALA A 21 0.77 -1.45 7.79
CA ALA A 21 1.38 -1.97 9.02
C ALA A 21 0.50 -1.73 10.26
N LEU A 22 -0.15 -0.58 10.38
CA LEU A 22 -1.05 -0.26 11.50
C LEU A 22 -2.29 -1.16 11.53
N VAL A 23 -2.77 -1.58 10.36
CA VAL A 23 -3.90 -2.52 10.22
C VAL A 23 -3.44 -3.98 10.34
N GLY A 24 -2.13 -4.24 10.31
CA GLY A 24 -1.54 -5.58 10.37
C GLY A 24 -1.65 -6.37 9.06
N LEU A 25 -1.93 -5.69 7.93
CA LEU A 25 -2.07 -6.36 6.62
C LEU A 25 -0.73 -6.77 6.03
N ALA A 26 0.30 -5.93 6.20
CA ALA A 26 1.66 -6.19 5.75
C ALA A 26 2.64 -5.40 6.62
N SER A 27 3.88 -5.89 6.77
CA SER A 27 4.92 -5.09 7.41
C SER A 27 5.24 -3.84 6.59
N ARG A 28 5.79 -2.81 7.25
CA ARG A 28 6.20 -1.57 6.56
C ARG A 28 7.20 -1.85 5.44
N GLU A 29 8.12 -2.78 5.67
CA GLU A 29 9.14 -3.17 4.70
C GLU A 29 8.54 -3.92 3.51
N GLN A 30 7.65 -4.89 3.76
CA GLN A 30 6.96 -5.62 2.70
C GLN A 30 6.16 -4.67 1.80
N ALA A 31 5.39 -3.75 2.40
CA ALA A 31 4.61 -2.78 1.64
C ALA A 31 5.48 -1.76 0.88
N ALA A 32 6.60 -1.33 1.44
CA ALA A 32 7.54 -0.45 0.74
C ALA A 32 8.21 -1.15 -0.45
N ASN A 33 8.60 -2.41 -0.29
CA ASN A 33 9.17 -3.22 -1.37
C ASN A 33 8.14 -3.50 -2.47
N ALA A 34 6.88 -3.77 -2.11
CA ALA A 34 5.81 -3.94 -3.08
C ALA A 34 5.55 -2.67 -3.89
N LEU A 35 5.54 -1.49 -3.24
CA LEU A 35 5.45 -0.20 -3.95
C LEU A 35 6.62 0.00 -4.91
N ALA A 36 7.84 -0.29 -4.47
CA ALA A 36 9.02 -0.17 -5.33
C ALA A 36 8.93 -1.11 -6.55
N ALA A 37 8.42 -2.33 -6.36
CA ALA A 37 8.23 -3.30 -7.44
C ALA A 37 7.22 -2.83 -8.50
N ILE A 38 6.22 -2.02 -8.12
CA ILE A 38 5.23 -1.44 -9.05
C ILE A 38 5.57 -0.01 -9.49
N GLY A 39 6.81 0.46 -9.23
CA GLY A 39 7.30 1.74 -9.73
C GLY A 39 6.97 2.96 -8.86
N TYR A 40 6.55 2.78 -7.62
CA TYR A 40 6.25 3.85 -6.67
C TYR A 40 7.30 3.95 -5.57
N ALA A 41 7.51 5.16 -5.04
CA ALA A 41 8.38 5.35 -3.87
C ALA A 41 7.79 4.61 -2.64
N GLY A 42 8.66 4.03 -1.79
CA GLY A 42 8.25 3.33 -0.56
C GLY A 42 7.61 4.22 0.51
N GLU A 43 7.47 5.53 0.24
CA GLU A 43 6.82 6.51 1.12
C GLU A 43 5.53 7.07 0.50
N THR A 44 5.09 6.53 -0.62
CA THR A 44 3.88 6.95 -1.33
C THR A 44 2.64 6.85 -0.43
N ARG A 45 1.75 7.83 -0.52
CA ARG A 45 0.44 7.84 0.16
C ARG A 45 -0.63 7.18 -0.71
N ALA A 46 -1.68 6.64 -0.09
CA ALA A 46 -2.71 5.90 -0.78
C ALA A 46 -3.42 6.72 -1.88
N GLU A 47 -3.65 8.02 -1.67
CA GLU A 47 -4.31 8.88 -2.65
C GLU A 47 -3.49 9.17 -3.93
N ALA A 48 -2.21 8.76 -3.97
CA ALA A 48 -1.35 8.92 -5.14
C ALA A 48 -1.34 7.68 -6.06
N LEU A 49 -1.92 6.56 -5.62
CA LEU A 49 -2.05 5.36 -6.44
C LEU A 49 -3.30 5.47 -7.34
N THR A 50 -3.17 4.99 -8.57
CA THR A 50 -4.34 4.76 -9.44
C THR A 50 -5.04 3.45 -9.05
N PRO A 51 -6.29 3.21 -9.51
CA PRO A 51 -6.96 1.92 -9.30
C PRO A 51 -6.15 0.73 -9.82
N GLU A 52 -5.47 0.88 -10.96
CA GLU A 52 -4.62 -0.17 -11.56
C GLU A 52 -3.38 -0.42 -10.69
N ALA A 53 -2.80 0.63 -10.12
CA ALA A 53 -1.69 0.49 -9.17
C ALA A 53 -2.13 -0.25 -7.89
N PHE A 54 -3.37 -0.09 -7.44
CA PHE A 54 -3.91 -0.89 -6.32
C PHE A 54 -4.09 -2.37 -6.67
N ALA A 55 -4.44 -2.69 -7.92
CA ALA A 55 -4.49 -4.07 -8.39
C ALA A 55 -3.08 -4.67 -8.39
N ALA A 56 -2.10 -3.99 -9.00
CA ALA A 56 -0.70 -4.42 -9.02
C ALA A 56 -0.09 -4.54 -7.61
N LEU A 57 -0.40 -3.61 -6.71
CA LEU A 57 0.03 -3.68 -5.31
C LEU A 57 -0.56 -4.89 -4.59
N THR A 58 -1.83 -5.23 -4.86
CA THR A 58 -2.45 -6.43 -4.29
C THR A 58 -1.70 -7.68 -4.73
N GLU A 59 -1.40 -7.81 -6.02
CA GLU A 59 -0.64 -8.94 -6.56
C GLU A 59 0.78 -9.01 -5.99
N ALA A 60 1.45 -7.86 -5.81
CA ALA A 60 2.80 -7.78 -5.25
C ALA A 60 2.87 -8.14 -3.76
N LEU A 61 1.76 -8.06 -3.02
CA LEU A 61 1.70 -8.41 -1.59
C LEU A 61 1.36 -9.88 -1.32
N GLY A 62 0.86 -10.61 -2.33
CA GLY A 62 0.40 -12.00 -2.20
C GLY A 62 -1.10 -12.11 -2.04
#